data_AF-A0A3C0HMM4-F1
#
_entry.id   AF-A0A3C0HMM4-F1
#
_cell.length_a   1.000
_cell.length_b   1.000
_cell.length_c   1.000
_cell.angle_alpha   90.00
_cell.angle_beta   90.00
_cell.angle_gamma   90.00
#
_symmetry.space_group_name_H-M   'P 1'
#
loop_
_entity.id
_entity.type
_entity.pdbx_description
1 polymer ?
#
loop_
_entity_poly.entity_id
_entity_poly.type
_entity_poly.pdbx_seq_one_letter_code
_entity_poly.pdbx_strand_id
1 'polypeptide(L)' 'PGMVMAATSLVAENPDGLDETAIRQGLEGNLCRCTGYHNIVKAVLSVGGTA' A
#
# COMPACT_ATOMS: atom_id res chain seq x y z
N PRO A 1 -3.80 6.54 11.68
CA PRO A 1 -2.64 7.24 11.08
C PRO A 1 -1.50 6.32 10.58
N GLY A 2 -1.25 5.15 11.19
CA GLY A 2 -0.16 4.24 10.75
C GLY A 2 -0.21 3.84 9.27
N MET A 3 -1.42 3.59 8.75
CA MET A 3 -1.62 3.19 7.35
C MET A 3 -1.02 4.18 6.33
N VAL A 4 -1.19 5.48 6.55
CA VAL A 4 -0.69 6.51 5.61
C VAL A 4 0.83 6.58 5.65
N MET A 5 1.43 6.51 6.85
CA MET A 5 2.88 6.53 7.01
C MET A 5 3.53 5.31 6.35
N ALA A 6 2.97 4.12 6.59
CA ALA A 6 3.46 2.89 5.99
C ALA A 6 3.34 2.91 4.46
N ALA A 7 2.18 3.31 3.92
CA ALA A 7 1.98 3.44 2.48
C ALA A 7 2.95 4.44 1.84
N THR A 8 3.22 5.57 2.50
CA THR A 8 4.13 6.60 1.99
C THR A 8 5.58 6.09 1.95
N SER A 9 6.05 5.42 3.01
CA SER A 9 7.39 4.80 3.04
C SER A 9 7.51 3.72 1.97
N LEU A 10 6.49 2.86 1.86
CA LEU A 10 6.45 1.76 0.91
C LEU A 10 6.58 2.23 -0.54
N VAL A 11 5.86 3.30 -0.93
CA VAL A 11 5.98 3.86 -2.28
C VAL A 11 7.34 4.54 -2.49
N ALA A 12 7.84 5.27 -1.48
CA ALA A 12 9.14 5.96 -1.58
C ALA A 12 10.33 4.99 -1.71
N GLU A 13 10.25 3.81 -1.09
CA GLU A 13 11.27 2.77 -1.14
C GLU A 13 11.26 1.97 -2.45
N ASN A 14 10.18 2.06 -3.25
CA ASN A 14 9.99 1.28 -4.48
C ASN A 14 9.74 2.21 -5.68
N PRO A 15 10.77 2.92 -6.16
CA PRO A 15 10.63 3.92 -7.23
C PRO A 15 10.25 3.31 -8.59
N ASP A 16 10.54 2.02 -8.81
CA ASP A 16 10.16 1.29 -10.03
C ASP A 16 8.69 0.83 -10.01
N GLY A 17 7.96 1.10 -8.93
CA GLY A 17 6.56 0.75 -8.73
C GLY A 17 6.37 -0.59 -8.02
N LEU A 18 5.13 -0.83 -7.57
CA LEU A 18 4.71 -2.02 -6.83
C LEU A 18 3.48 -2.66 -7.48
N ASP A 19 3.38 -3.99 -7.40
CA ASP A 19 2.14 -4.69 -7.74
C ASP A 19 1.21 -4.83 -6.51
N GLU A 20 -0.01 -5.34 -6.74
CA GLU A 20 -1.00 -5.52 -5.67
C GLU A 20 -0.48 -6.44 -4.55
N THR A 21 0.26 -7.48 -4.91
CA THR A 21 0.78 -8.48 -3.96
C THR A 21 1.81 -7.86 -3.03
N ALA A 22 2.76 -7.11 -3.58
CA ALA A 22 3.80 -6.41 -2.85
C ALA A 22 3.21 -5.34 -1.92
N ILE A 23 2.18 -4.60 -2.37
CA ILE A 23 1.47 -3.63 -1.52
C ILE A 23 0.79 -4.32 -0.33
N ARG A 24 0.14 -5.46 -0.56
CA ARG A 24 -0.52 -6.22 0.52
C ARG A 24 0.49 -6.73 1.55
N GLN A 25 1.64 -7.24 1.09
CA GLN A 25 2.72 -7.69 1.96
C GLN A 25 3.32 -6.52 2.74
N GLY A 26 3.62 -5.40 2.08
CA GLY A 26 4.17 -4.20 2.74
C GLY A 26 3.25 -3.57 3.78
N LEU A 27 1.94 -3.84 3.72
CA LEU A 27 0.94 -3.33 4.67
C LEU A 27 0.47 -4.36 5.70
N GLU A 28 1.04 -5.57 5.76
CA GLU A 28 0.58 -6.64 6.67
C GLU A 28 0.66 -6.25 8.15
N GLY A 29 1.64 -5.42 8.52
CA GLY A 29 1.80 -4.89 9.88
C GLY A 29 0.80 -3.79 10.27
N ASN A 30 -0.03 -3.32 9.34
CA ASN A 30 -0.99 -2.24 9.57
C ASN A 30 -2.42 -2.79 9.58
N LEU A 31 -2.89 -3.23 10.74
CA LEU A 31 -4.22 -3.82 10.91
C LEU A 31 -5.35 -2.81 10.65
N CYS A 32 -6.28 -3.18 9.78
CA CYS A 32 -7.50 -2.42 9.52
C CYS A 32 -8.74 -3.32 9.63
N ARG A 33 -9.74 -2.90 10.43
CA ARG A 33 -10.98 -3.67 10.64
C ARG A 33 -12.16 -3.24 9.75
N CYS A 34 -12.12 -2.04 9.18
CA CYS A 34 -13.30 -1.45 8.54
C CYS A 34 -13.35 -1.67 7.02
N THR A 35 -12.22 -1.59 6.33
CA THR A 35 -12.19 -1.50 4.86
C THR A 35 -11.93 -2.83 4.15
N GLY A 36 -11.49 -3.85 4.89
CA GLY A 36 -11.05 -5.12 4.32
C GLY A 36 -9.89 -4.97 3.32
N TYR A 37 -9.08 -3.91 3.43
CA TYR A 37 -7.90 -3.60 2.60
C TYR A 37 -8.13 -3.25 1.13
N HIS A 38 -9.24 -3.64 0.52
CA HIS A 38 -9.47 -3.46 -0.93
C HIS A 38 -9.25 -2.01 -1.41
N ASN A 39 -9.88 -1.04 -0.73
CA ASN A 39 -9.76 0.36 -1.13
C ASN A 39 -8.41 0.99 -0.76
N ILE A 40 -7.71 0.44 0.25
CA ILE A 40 -6.37 0.90 0.63
C ILE A 40 -5.38 0.49 -0.44
N VAL A 41 -5.40 -0.79 -0.83
CA VAL A 41 -4.54 -1.33 -1.89
C VAL A 41 -4.75 -0.60 -3.20
N LYS A 42 -6.02 -0.36 -3.61
CA LYS A 42 -6.34 0.44 -4.79
C LYS A 42 -5.79 1.86 -4.72
N ALA A 43 -5.88 2.51 -3.55
CA ALA A 43 -5.36 3.87 -3.37
C ALA A 43 -3.82 3.90 -3.53
N VAL A 44 -3.11 2.93 -2.96
CA VAL A 44 -1.64 2.85 -3.09
C VAL A 44 -1.22 2.53 -4.53
N LEU A 45 -1.90 1.59 -5.19
CA LEU A 45 -1.67 1.30 -6.62
C LEU A 45 -1.85 2.53 -7.51
N SER A 46 -2.83 3.40 -7.20
CA SER A 46 -3.07 4.60 -8.01
C SER A 46 -1.95 5.63 -7.99
N VAL A 47 -1.02 5.53 -7.03
CA VAL A 47 0.10 6.48 -6.88
C VAL A 47 1.48 5.83 -7.04
N GLY A 48 1.61 4.52 -6.80
CA GLY A 48 2.88 3.80 -6.83
C GLY A 48 2.83 2.46 -7.57
N GLY A 49 1.79 2.21 -8.37
CA GLY A 49 1.66 0.98 -9.16
C GLY A 49 2.57 0.97 -10.39
N THR A 50 3.04 -0.22 -10.78
CA THR A 50 3.56 -0.45 -12.13
C THR A 50 2.41 -0.47 -13.15
N ALA A 51 2.62 0.12 -14.33
CA ALA A 51 1.64 0.17 -15.41
C ALA A 51 1.34 -1.20 -16.01
#